data_AF-A0A2T4PHV2-F1
#
_entry.id   AF-A0A2T4PHV2-F1
#
_cell.length_a   1.000
_cell.length_b   1.000
_cell.length_c   1.000
_cell.angle_alpha   90.00
_cell.angle_beta   90.00
_cell.angle_gamma   90.00
#
_symmetry.space_group_name_H-M   'P 1'
#
loop_
_entity.id
_entity.type
_entity.pdbx_description
1 polymer ?
#
loop_
_entity_poly.entity_id
_entity_poly.type
_entity_poly.pdbx_seq_one_letter_code
_entity_poly.pdbx_strand_id
1 'polypeptide(L)' 'MKVVEYQKLLGVMYREDYQDDPLIARTLIESGWAVKRLLENETISPFDEYEEVQELIMNETKWRDKDGDYRKVLPI' A
#
# COMPACT_ATOMS: atom_id res chain seq x y z
N MET A 1 5.94 13.70 -4.07
CA MET A 1 4.96 13.56 -2.96
C MET A 1 5.66 12.77 -1.89
N LYS A 2 5.61 13.22 -0.63
CA LYS A 2 6.24 12.49 0.47
C LYS A 2 5.46 11.23 0.83
N VAL A 3 6.13 10.21 1.35
CA VAL A 3 5.48 8.97 1.83
C VAL A 3 4.32 9.27 2.81
N VAL A 4 4.48 10.25 3.70
CA VAL A 4 3.41 10.66 4.62
C VAL A 4 2.17 11.25 3.91
N GLU A 5 2.36 11.93 2.78
CA GLU A 5 1.27 12.48 1.97
C GLU A 5 0.57 11.35 1.20
N TYR A 6 1.35 10.41 0.68
CA TYR A 6 0.83 9.20 0.02
C TYR A 6 -0.03 8.36 0.98
N GLN A 7 0.42 8.15 2.22
CA GLN A 7 -0.36 7.43 3.22
C GLN A 7 -1.70 8.10 3.53
N LYS A 8 -1.71 9.45 3.59
CA LYS A 8 -2.95 10.21 3.75
C LYS A 8 -3.87 10.04 2.55
N LEU A 9 -3.32 10.13 1.34
CA LEU A 9 -4.07 9.96 0.09
C LEU A 9 -4.74 8.58 0.02
N LEU A 10 -4.04 7.50 0.36
CA LEU A 10 -4.62 6.15 0.41
C LEU A 10 -5.85 6.09 1.32
N GLY A 11 -5.78 6.72 2.50
CA GLY A 11 -6.89 6.79 3.43
C GLY A 11 -8.07 7.61 2.89
N VAL A 12 -7.80 8.73 2.22
CA VAL A 12 -8.83 9.57 1.58
C VAL A 12 -9.54 8.79 0.48
N MET A 13 -8.79 8.23 -0.47
CA MET A 13 -9.33 7.43 -1.57
C MET A 13 -10.18 6.27 -1.06
N TYR A 14 -9.75 5.59 0.02
CA TYR A 14 -10.53 4.50 0.60
C TYR A 14 -11.87 5.00 1.15
N ARG A 15 -11.87 6.07 1.96
CA ARG A 15 -13.09 6.53 2.65
C ARG A 15 -14.07 7.28 1.75
N GLU A 16 -13.56 8.02 0.76
CA GLU A 16 -14.37 8.96 -0.01
C GLU A 16 -14.84 8.37 -1.34
N ASP A 17 -13.96 7.62 -2.03
CA ASP A 17 -14.21 7.23 -3.41
C ASP A 17 -14.46 5.71 -3.57
N TYR A 18 -13.75 4.88 -2.81
CA TYR A 18 -13.61 3.45 -3.15
C TYR A 18 -14.01 2.47 -2.04
N GLN A 19 -14.62 2.92 -0.95
CA GLN A 19 -15.04 2.02 0.15
C GLN A 19 -15.97 0.89 -0.32
N ASP A 20 -16.82 1.18 -1.31
CA ASP A 20 -17.83 0.26 -1.84
C ASP A 20 -17.35 -0.53 -3.07
N ASP A 21 -16.12 -0.30 -3.56
CA ASP A 21 -15.47 -1.12 -4.58
C ASP A 21 -14.52 -2.11 -3.89
N PRO A 22 -14.89 -3.39 -3.72
CA PRO A 22 -14.10 -4.33 -2.94
C PRO A 22 -12.70 -4.60 -3.50
N LEU A 23 -12.51 -4.42 -4.81
CA LEU A 23 -11.22 -4.64 -5.46
C LEU A 23 -10.27 -3.47 -5.20
N ILE A 24 -10.76 -2.24 -5.42
CA ILE A 24 -9.96 -1.03 -5.20
C ILE A 24 -9.74 -0.80 -3.70
N ALA A 25 -10.78 -0.94 -2.87
CA ALA A 25 -10.70 -0.88 -1.42
C ALA A 25 -9.58 -1.75 -0.85
N ARG A 26 -9.51 -3.01 -1.29
CA ARG A 26 -8.49 -3.95 -0.86
C ARG A 26 -7.09 -3.51 -1.29
N THR A 27 -6.95 -3.01 -2.51
CA THR A 27 -5.68 -2.52 -3.03
C THR A 27 -5.15 -1.37 -2.18
N LEU A 28 -6.02 -0.41 -1.83
CA LEU A 28 -5.68 0.73 -0.99
C LEU A 28 -5.26 0.31 0.43
N ILE A 29 -5.99 -0.64 1.04
CA ILE A 29 -5.67 -1.18 2.36
C ILE A 29 -4.30 -1.88 2.35
N GLU A 30 -4.05 -2.74 1.37
CA GLU A 30 -2.77 -3.47 1.25
C GLU A 30 -1.60 -2.52 1.07
N SER A 31 -1.73 -1.49 0.22
CA SER A 31 -0.72 -0.44 0.06
C SER A 31 -0.48 0.33 1.36
N GLY A 32 -1.54 0.65 2.10
CA GLY A 32 -1.42 1.32 3.40
C GLY A 32 -0.68 0.47 4.43
N TRP A 33 -0.93 -0.85 4.45
CA TRP A 33 -0.21 -1.79 5.30
C TRP A 33 1.24 -1.98 4.89
N ALA A 34 1.55 -2.01 3.59
CA ALA A 34 2.91 -2.08 3.09
C ALA A 34 3.74 -0.87 3.55
N VAL A 35 3.21 0.35 3.33
CA VAL A 35 3.84 1.59 3.82
C VAL A 35 4.07 1.54 5.33
N LYS A 36 3.06 1.10 6.10
CA LYS A 36 3.18 0.99 7.56
C LYS A 36 4.33 0.06 7.97
N ARG A 37 4.44 -1.13 7.38
CA ARG A 37 5.51 -2.10 7.71
C ARG A 37 6.90 -1.57 7.35
N LEU A 38 7.04 -0.91 6.20
CA LEU A 38 8.30 -0.31 5.75
C LEU A 38 8.73 0.90 6.61
N LEU A 39 7.78 1.62 7.20
CA LEU A 39 8.07 2.67 8.17
C LEU A 39 8.47 2.08 9.53
N GLU A 40 7.75 1.05 10.00
CA GLU A 40 8.02 0.39 11.29
C GLU A 40 9.38 -0.32 11.34
N ASN A 41 9.87 -0.80 10.19
CA ASN A 41 11.17 -1.46 10.09
C ASN A 41 12.30 -0.52 9.61
N GLU A 42 12.03 0.79 9.52
CA GLU A 42 12.98 1.83 9.09
C GLU A 42 13.57 1.63 7.68
N THR A 43 12.91 0.85 6.81
CA THR A 43 13.34 0.67 5.40
C THR A 43 13.07 1.91 4.58
N ILE A 44 11.99 2.62 4.89
CA ILE A 44 11.66 3.94 4.31
C ILE A 44 11.40 4.94 5.43
N SER A 45 11.47 6.23 5.10
CA SER A 45 11.16 7.36 5.96
C SER A 45 9.86 8.05 5.53
N PRO A 46 9.08 8.65 6.46
CA PRO A 46 7.92 9.46 6.12
C PRO A 46 8.23 10.63 5.17
N PHE A 47 9.50 11.07 5.12
CA PHE A 47 10.00 12.20 4.34
C PHE A 47 10.61 11.80 3.00
N ASP A 48 10.70 10.51 2.70
CA ASP A 48 11.17 10.05 1.39
C ASP A 48 10.20 10.48 0.30
N GLU A 49 10.72 10.71 -0.91
CA GLU A 49 9.85 10.87 -2.07
C GLU A 49 9.22 9.52 -2.43
N TYR A 50 7.88 9.50 -2.52
CA TYR A 50 7.13 8.31 -2.90
C TYR A 50 7.66 7.70 -4.21
N GLU A 51 8.00 8.54 -5.19
CA GLU A 51 8.51 8.08 -6.49
C GLU A 51 9.80 7.27 -6.39
N GLU A 52 10.64 7.54 -5.37
CA GLU A 52 11.91 6.86 -5.13
C GLU A 52 11.71 5.49 -4.45
N VAL A 53 10.64 5.34 -3.66
CA VAL A 53 10.39 4.13 -2.86
C VAL A 53 9.15 3.33 -3.30
N GLN A 54 8.45 3.77 -4.36
CA GLN A 54 7.22 3.14 -4.84
C GLN A 54 7.40 1.65 -5.16
N GLU A 55 8.56 1.27 -5.72
CA GLU A 55 8.84 -0.12 -6.06
C GLU A 55 8.98 -0.99 -4.79
N LEU A 56 9.60 -0.48 -3.74
CA LEU A 56 9.69 -1.16 -2.44
C LEU A 56 8.29 -1.36 -1.84
N ILE A 57 7.45 -0.32 -1.89
CA ILE A 57 6.05 -0.40 -1.42
C ILE A 57 5.27 -1.44 -2.24
N MET A 58 5.41 -1.45 -3.56
CA MET A 58 4.74 -2.40 -4.46
C MET A 58 5.24 -3.85 -4.28
N ASN A 59 6.49 -4.05 -3.87
CA ASN A 59 7.04 -5.36 -3.56
C ASN A 59 6.62 -5.86 -2.17
N GLU A 60 6.37 -4.94 -1.24
CA GLU A 60 5.93 -5.25 0.11
C GLU A 60 4.42 -5.55 0.20
N THR A 61 3.61 -5.08 -0.75
CA THR A 61 2.19 -5.45 -0.82
C THR A 61 2.05 -6.95 -1.09
N LYS A 62 1.08 -7.60 -0.43
CA LYS A 62 0.93 -9.08 -0.48
C LYS A 62 0.20 -9.59 -1.73
N TRP A 63 -0.09 -8.71 -2.68
CA TRP A 63 -0.85 -8.99 -3.89
C TRP A 63 -0.20 -10.01 -4.83
N ARG A 64 1.13 -10.20 -4.81
CA ARG A 64 1.84 -11.14 -5.69
C ARG A 64 2.48 -12.27 -4.91
N ASP A 65 2.33 -13.49 -5.39
CA ASP A 65 3.25 -14.56 -5.00
C ASP A 65 4.58 -14.44 -5.73
N LYS A 66 5.51 -15.32 -5.36
CA LYS A 66 6.86 -15.40 -5.94
C LYS A 66 6.86 -15.62 -7.46
N ASP A 67 5.74 -16.07 -8.02
CA ASP A 67 5.57 -16.42 -9.43
C ASP A 67 4.79 -15.32 -10.19
N GLY A 68 4.44 -14.22 -9.50
CA GLY A 68 3.77 -13.05 -10.09
C GLY A 68 2.24 -13.16 -10.16
N ASP A 69 1.68 -14.24 -9.64
CA ASP A 69 0.23 -14.46 -9.60
C ASP A 69 -0.40 -13.75 -8.42
N TYR A 70 -1.67 -13.33 -8.59
CA TYR A 70 -2.44 -12.75 -7.51
C TYR A 70 -2.65 -13.80 -6.42
N ARG A 71 -2.06 -13.60 -5.23
CA ARG A 71 -2.35 -14.47 -4.09
C ARG A 71 -3.84 -14.36 -3.77
N LYS A 72 -4.57 -15.48 -3.87
CA LYS A 72 -5.90 -15.61 -3.27
C LYS A 72 -5.77 -15.17 -1.82
N VAL A 73 -6.36 -14.01 -1.53
CA VAL A 73 -6.39 -13.40 -0.21
C VAL A 73 -6.75 -14.42 0.86
N LEU A 74 -6.04 -14.37 1.98
CA LEU A 74 -6.51 -15.02 3.20
C LEU A 74 -7.90 -14.46 3.53
N PRO A 75 -8.84 -15.30 3.98
CA PRO A 75 -10.14 -14.83 4.42
C PRO A 75 -9.96 -13.85 5.59
N ILE A 76 -10.82 -12.83 5.60
CA ILE A 76 -10.94 -11.81 6.64
C ILE A 76 -11.35 -12.47 7.95
#